data_AF-A0AA36A0P8-F1
#
_entry.id   AF-A0AA36A0P8-F1
#
_cell.length_a   1.000
_cell.length_b   1.000
_cell.length_c   1.000
_cell.angle_alpha   90.00
_cell.angle_beta   90.00
_cell.angle_gamma   90.00
#
_symmetry.space_group_name_H-M   'P 1'
#
loop_
_entity.id
_entity.type
_entity.pdbx_description
1 polymer ?
#
loop_
_entity_poly.entity_id
_entity_poly.type
_entity_poly.pdbx_seq_one_letter_code
_entity_poly.pdbx_strand_id
1 'polypeptide(L)'
;MLIDDDLPLQLPLHLIHSNRLRDLFILTSGIVFCFVFDFERELKMNDADVSKQIQQMVAFIRQEAEEKANEISVSSEEEFNIEKMQIVDTEKKKIRQDYERKTKQVEVKKKIEYSMQLNASRIKVLQAQDDLVNGMKNAAAKELLNVSHNKKTYKKLIQSLIVQSLLRLSEPAVLLRCREVDLSLVESTLEDAKKEYASKAKVQAPRIDLDKTVYLPPPPNSSDPHRPSCCGGVVLASIDGKIVFENTLDARLDLTFRKKLPEIRKTLFKE
;
A
#
# COMPACT_ATOMS: atom_id res chain seq x y z
N MET A 1 25.20 -3.80 -11.19
CA MET A 1 26.39 -2.97 -11.48
C MET A 1 26.52 -1.95 -10.37
N LEU A 2 27.36 -2.27 -9.39
CA LEU A 2 28.05 -1.32 -8.53
C LEU A 2 29.49 -1.84 -8.47
N ILE A 3 30.43 -1.03 -8.93
CA ILE A 3 31.89 -1.15 -8.88
C ILE A 3 32.32 0.32 -8.71
N ASP A 4 32.70 0.71 -7.49
CA ASP A 4 34.10 0.81 -7.00
C ASP A 4 34.59 2.24 -7.29
N ASP A 5 35.42 2.93 -6.52
CA ASP A 5 36.32 2.66 -5.40
C ASP A 5 36.46 3.98 -4.63
N ASP A 6 36.77 3.93 -3.33
CA ASP A 6 37.91 4.69 -2.77
C ASP A 6 37.94 4.56 -1.23
N LEU A 7 38.97 3.85 -0.77
CA LEU A 7 39.47 3.86 0.60
C LEU A 7 40.80 4.64 0.59
N PRO A 8 41.19 5.27 1.71
CA PRO A 8 42.44 4.80 2.29
C PRO A 8 42.42 4.69 3.83
N LEU A 9 43.08 3.62 4.28
CA LEU A 9 43.46 3.30 5.65
C LEU A 9 44.66 4.13 6.10
N GLN A 10 44.65 4.64 7.35
CA GLN A 10 45.88 4.80 8.11
C GLN A 10 45.69 4.79 9.65
N LEU A 11 46.38 3.80 10.25
CA LEU A 11 47.01 3.69 11.58
C LEU A 11 46.15 3.51 12.87
N PRO A 12 46.36 2.41 13.62
CA PRO A 12 46.01 2.29 15.03
C PRO A 12 47.21 2.55 15.97
N LEU A 13 46.94 3.18 17.12
CA LEU A 13 47.89 3.38 18.22
C LEU A 13 47.68 2.32 19.32
N HIS A 14 48.78 1.70 19.73
CA HIS A 14 49.08 1.10 21.04
C HIS A 14 48.14 0.05 21.67
N LEU A 15 48.56 -1.22 21.59
CA LEU A 15 48.37 -2.19 22.67
C LEU A 15 49.74 -2.53 23.28
N ILE A 16 49.89 -2.26 24.58
CA ILE A 16 51.01 -2.70 25.39
C ILE A 16 50.61 -4.06 25.98
N HIS A 17 51.29 -5.12 25.57
CA HIS A 17 51.33 -6.35 26.37
C HIS A 17 52.77 -6.84 26.53
N SER A 18 53.17 -6.80 27.79
CA SER A 18 54.36 -7.36 28.38
C SER A 18 54.32 -8.89 28.27
N ASN A 19 55.42 -9.50 27.81
CA ASN A 19 55.83 -10.80 28.30
C ASN A 19 57.33 -10.99 28.14
N ARG A 20 57.98 -11.21 29.30
CA ARG A 20 59.39 -11.61 29.47
C ARG A 20 59.67 -12.93 28.76
N LEU A 21 60.90 -13.09 28.26
CA LEU A 21 61.89 -14.11 28.64
C LEU A 21 62.82 -14.45 27.46
N ARG A 22 64.11 -14.65 27.79
CA ARG A 22 65.25 -15.10 26.95
C ARG A 22 65.92 -13.91 26.23
N ASP A 23 67.17 -13.53 26.49
CA ASP A 23 68.37 -14.35 26.70
C ASP A 23 69.36 -13.73 27.71
N LEU A 24 69.90 -14.62 28.53
CA LEU A 24 71.05 -14.44 29.43
C LEU A 24 72.11 -15.47 28.97
N PHE A 25 73.40 -15.20 29.22
CA PHE A 25 74.62 -16.02 28.97
C PHE A 25 75.24 -15.87 27.56
N ILE A 26 76.53 -15.59 27.28
CA ILE A 26 77.82 -15.43 28.02
C ILE A 26 78.83 -14.73 27.09
N LEU A 27 79.88 -14.06 27.64
CA LEU A 27 81.34 -14.23 27.37
C LEU A 27 82.05 -12.87 27.54
N THR A 28 82.62 -12.61 28.72
CA THR A 28 84.03 -12.85 29.13
C THR A 28 85.06 -11.87 28.56
N SER A 29 85.92 -11.42 29.48
CA SER A 29 87.30 -10.91 29.29
C SER A 29 87.45 -9.40 29.30
N GLY A 30 88.12 -8.86 30.33
CA GLY A 30 88.61 -7.48 30.29
C GLY A 30 88.99 -6.83 31.63
N ILE A 31 90.04 -7.35 32.28
CA ILE A 31 91.09 -6.54 32.95
C ILE A 31 90.61 -5.70 34.15
N VAL A 32 90.66 -6.23 35.37
CA VAL A 32 91.85 -6.13 36.26
C VAL A 32 92.40 -4.71 36.33
N PHE A 33 91.87 -3.92 37.26
CA PHE A 33 92.62 -2.80 37.83
C PHE A 33 92.39 -2.76 39.34
N CYS A 34 93.47 -3.11 40.05
CA CYS A 34 93.79 -2.73 41.42
C CYS A 34 92.77 -3.07 42.51
N PHE A 35 93.02 -4.12 43.29
CA PHE A 35 93.09 -4.08 44.76
C PHE A 35 93.30 -5.51 45.29
N VAL A 36 94.55 -5.94 45.33
CA VAL A 36 95.02 -7.03 46.22
C VAL A 36 96.22 -6.44 46.97
N PHE A 37 96.31 -6.76 48.27
CA PHE A 37 96.93 -6.05 49.39
C PHE A 37 95.91 -5.16 50.12
N ASP A 38 95.47 -5.43 51.34
CA ASP A 38 96.08 -6.28 52.36
C ASP A 38 95.07 -6.64 53.47
N PHE A 39 95.35 -7.78 54.11
CA PHE A 39 95.11 -8.05 55.53
C PHE A 39 93.69 -8.40 56.05
N GLU A 40 93.59 -9.64 56.51
CA GLU A 40 92.57 -10.26 57.35
C GLU A 40 91.74 -9.30 58.22
N ARG A 41 90.42 -9.33 58.04
CA ARG A 41 89.47 -9.02 59.10
C ARG A 41 88.34 -10.03 59.10
N GLU A 42 88.56 -11.12 59.82
CA GLU A 42 87.51 -12.04 60.23
C GLU A 42 86.59 -11.30 61.22
N LEU A 43 85.55 -10.63 60.71
CA LEU A 43 84.48 -10.09 61.53
C LEU A 43 83.62 -11.28 61.99
N LYS A 44 83.87 -11.80 63.19
CA LYS A 44 82.85 -12.55 63.94
C LYS A 44 81.69 -11.61 64.23
N MET A 45 80.75 -11.50 63.28
CA MET A 45 79.46 -10.89 63.52
C MET A 45 78.74 -11.71 64.60
N ASN A 46 78.21 -11.03 65.61
CA ASN A 46 77.52 -11.68 66.71
C ASN A 46 76.26 -12.39 66.17
N ASP A 47 76.04 -13.66 66.50
CA ASP A 47 74.93 -14.47 65.97
C ASP A 47 73.54 -13.83 66.24
N ALA A 48 73.46 -13.04 67.32
CA ALA A 48 72.29 -12.23 67.68
C ALA A 48 72.01 -11.06 66.71
N ASP A 49 73.04 -10.49 66.08
CA ASP A 49 72.89 -9.39 65.10
C ASP A 49 72.55 -9.93 63.71
N VAL A 50 73.05 -11.13 63.37
CA VAL A 50 72.62 -11.89 62.18
C VAL A 50 71.13 -12.23 62.30
N SER A 51 70.68 -12.73 63.47
CA SER A 51 69.27 -13.05 63.69
C SER A 51 68.34 -11.83 63.60
N LYS A 52 68.79 -10.64 64.04
CA LYS A 52 68.01 -9.39 63.92
C LYS A 52 67.88 -8.92 62.47
N GLN A 53 68.96 -9.00 61.69
CA GLN A 53 68.92 -8.69 60.26
C GLN A 53 67.99 -9.65 59.51
N ILE A 54 68.02 -10.95 59.83
CA ILE A 54 67.10 -11.93 59.24
C ILE A 54 65.65 -11.60 59.60
N GLN A 55 65.34 -11.23 60.85
CA GLN A 55 63.99 -10.84 61.25
C GLN A 55 63.50 -9.57 60.52
N GLN A 56 64.39 -8.59 60.34
CA GLN A 56 64.09 -7.39 59.57
C GLN A 56 63.84 -7.71 58.09
N MET A 57 64.63 -8.61 57.50
CA MET A 57 64.40 -9.11 56.14
C MET A 57 63.07 -9.86 56.03
N VAL A 58 62.71 -10.70 57.01
CA VAL A 58 61.41 -11.40 57.04
C VAL A 58 60.25 -10.42 57.16
N ALA A 59 60.38 -9.38 57.99
CA ALA A 59 59.37 -8.33 58.12
C ALA A 59 59.21 -7.54 56.81
N PHE A 60 60.31 -7.22 56.14
CA PHE A 60 60.30 -6.57 54.83
C PHE A 60 59.60 -7.45 53.77
N ILE A 61 59.94 -8.74 53.70
CA ILE A 61 59.30 -9.68 52.77
C ILE A 61 57.79 -9.79 53.03
N ARG A 62 57.36 -9.78 54.29
CA ARG A 62 55.93 -9.81 54.64
C ARG A 62 55.21 -8.52 54.22
N GLN A 63 55.82 -7.37 54.48
CA GLN A 63 55.27 -6.08 54.09
C GLN A 63 55.18 -5.94 52.57
N GLU A 64 56.23 -6.35 51.84
CA GLU A 64 56.25 -6.36 50.38
C GLU A 64 55.18 -7.30 49.81
N ALA A 65 54.98 -8.48 50.43
CA ALA A 65 53.92 -9.41 50.04
C ALA A 65 52.52 -8.84 50.30
N GLU A 66 52.31 -8.15 51.43
CA GLU A 66 51.04 -7.52 51.79
C GLU A 66 50.72 -6.31 50.89
N GLU A 67 51.71 -5.48 50.59
CA GLU A 67 51.57 -4.37 49.65
C GLU A 67 51.26 -4.88 48.24
N LYS A 68 51.93 -5.95 47.80
CA LYS A 68 51.64 -6.59 46.50
C LYS A 68 50.25 -7.23 46.47
N ALA A 69 49.80 -7.85 47.56
CA ALA A 69 48.47 -8.42 47.65
C ALA A 69 47.38 -7.32 47.60
N ASN A 70 47.60 -6.21 48.30
CA ASN A 70 46.69 -5.07 48.27
C ASN A 70 46.65 -4.40 46.89
N GLU A 71 47.80 -4.23 46.23
CA GLU A 71 47.88 -3.71 44.85
C GLU A 71 47.08 -4.60 43.88
N ILE A 72 47.23 -5.93 43.98
CA ILE A 72 46.46 -6.88 43.16
C ILE A 72 44.96 -6.76 43.46
N SER A 73 44.56 -6.66 44.73
CA SER A 73 43.16 -6.53 45.12
C SER A 73 42.52 -5.26 44.55
N VAL A 74 43.18 -4.12 44.71
CA VAL A 74 42.69 -2.82 44.20
C VAL A 74 42.63 -2.84 42.67
N SER A 75 43.68 -3.33 42.01
CA SER A 75 43.71 -3.46 40.54
C SER A 75 42.60 -4.37 40.03
N SER A 76 42.32 -5.48 40.72
CA SER A 76 41.25 -6.42 40.34
C SER A 76 39.86 -5.79 40.49
N GLU A 77 39.63 -5.00 41.53
CA GLU A 77 38.36 -4.28 41.72
C GLU A 77 38.15 -3.20 40.66
N GLU A 78 39.20 -2.47 40.30
CA GLU A 78 39.15 -1.49 39.22
C GLU A 78 38.83 -2.15 37.87
N GLU A 79 39.52 -3.24 37.53
CA GLU A 79 39.27 -4.01 36.32
C GLU A 79 37.83 -4.57 36.28
N PHE A 80 37.35 -5.16 37.38
CA PHE A 80 35.98 -5.66 37.49
C PHE A 80 34.94 -4.56 37.23
N ASN A 81 35.15 -3.37 37.81
CA ASN A 81 34.23 -2.26 37.64
C ASN A 81 34.23 -1.74 36.20
N ILE A 82 35.40 -1.69 35.55
CA ILE A 82 35.53 -1.30 34.14
C ILE A 82 34.80 -2.30 33.23
N GLU A 83 35.08 -3.60 33.38
CA GLU A 83 34.44 -4.64 32.56
C GLU A 83 32.92 -4.67 32.75
N LYS A 84 32.46 -4.60 34.01
CA LYS A 84 31.03 -4.53 34.32
C LYS A 84 30.38 -3.33 33.65
N MET A 85 31.00 -2.15 33.70
CA MET A 85 30.48 -0.95 33.06
C MET A 85 30.44 -1.11 31.53
N GLN A 86 31.50 -1.65 30.92
CA GLN A 86 31.57 -1.91 29.48
C GLN A 86 30.47 -2.87 28.99
N ILE A 87 30.23 -3.97 29.72
CA ILE A 87 29.17 -4.93 29.39
C ILE A 87 27.80 -4.25 29.46
N VAL A 88 27.53 -3.54 30.56
CA VAL A 88 26.25 -2.84 30.77
C VAL A 88 26.03 -1.78 29.70
N ASP A 89 27.04 -0.99 29.36
CA ASP A 89 26.91 0.08 28.36
C ASP A 89 26.76 -0.47 26.94
N THR A 90 27.43 -1.57 26.62
CA THR A 90 27.28 -2.27 25.34
C THR A 90 25.85 -2.79 25.18
N GLU A 91 25.31 -3.47 26.19
CA GLU A 91 23.93 -3.97 26.14
C GLU A 91 22.90 -2.84 26.14
N LYS A 92 23.08 -1.79 26.96
CA LYS A 92 22.24 -0.59 26.90
C LYS A 92 22.26 0.07 25.52
N LYS A 93 23.39 0.06 24.81
CA LYS A 93 23.49 0.61 23.45
C LYS A 93 22.70 -0.23 22.45
N LYS A 94 22.81 -1.56 22.50
CA LYS A 94 22.02 -2.48 21.66
C LYS A 94 20.52 -2.29 21.90
N ILE A 95 20.10 -2.28 23.16
CA ILE A 95 18.70 -2.08 23.55
C ILE A 95 18.19 -0.73 23.00
N ARG A 96 18.94 0.36 23.19
CA ARG A 96 18.53 1.68 22.66
C ARG A 96 18.32 1.67 21.15
N GLN A 97 19.22 1.04 20.39
CA GLN A 97 19.09 0.94 18.93
C GLN A 97 17.86 0.12 18.51
N ASP A 98 17.58 -0.99 19.19
CA ASP A 98 16.40 -1.82 18.89
C ASP A 98 15.09 -1.10 19.21
N TYR A 99 15.02 -0.38 20.32
CA TYR A 99 13.86 0.44 20.65
C TYR A 99 13.69 1.60 19.67
N GLU A 100 14.76 2.24 19.22
CA GLU A 100 14.68 3.30 18.21
C GLU A 100 14.09 2.76 16.89
N ARG A 101 14.53 1.58 16.44
CA ARG A 101 13.96 0.91 15.26
C ARG A 101 12.48 0.57 15.46
N LYS A 102 12.09 0.01 16.60
CA LYS A 102 10.70 -0.32 16.92
C LYS A 102 9.82 0.94 16.96
N THR A 103 10.29 2.02 17.57
CA THR A 103 9.57 3.31 17.60
C THR A 103 9.33 3.83 16.20
N LYS A 104 10.36 3.86 15.34
CA LYS A 104 10.22 4.28 13.93
C LYS A 104 9.22 3.41 13.17
N GLN A 105 9.24 2.09 13.38
CA GLN A 105 8.27 1.18 12.76
C GLN A 105 6.83 1.46 13.21
N VAL A 106 6.61 1.71 14.51
CA VAL A 106 5.29 2.03 15.05
C VAL A 106 4.78 3.37 14.50
N GLU A 107 5.64 4.38 14.39
CA GLU A 107 5.27 5.67 13.79
C GLU A 107 4.85 5.53 12.33
N VAL A 108 5.58 4.74 11.54
CA VAL A 108 5.21 4.47 10.15
C VAL A 108 3.88 3.73 10.08
N LYS A 109 3.69 2.67 10.89
CA LYS A 109 2.41 1.94 10.95
C LYS A 109 1.24 2.85 11.31
N LYS A 110 1.41 3.72 12.32
CA LYS A 110 0.39 4.69 12.72
C LYS A 110 0.01 5.64 11.56
N LYS A 111 0.99 6.11 10.78
CA LYS A 111 0.73 6.95 9.60
C LYS A 111 -0.04 6.19 8.51
N ILE A 112 0.31 4.92 8.27
CA ILE A 112 -0.38 4.07 7.30
C ILE A 112 -1.82 3.82 7.75
N GLU A 113 -2.04 3.43 9.00
CA GLU A 113 -3.37 3.18 9.56
C GLU A 113 -4.25 4.43 9.49
N TYR A 114 -3.71 5.58 9.88
CA TYR A 114 -4.41 6.85 9.78
C TYR A 114 -4.82 7.17 8.32
N SER A 115 -3.90 7.00 7.38
CA SER A 115 -4.17 7.19 5.95
C SER A 115 -5.22 6.21 5.42
N MET A 116 -5.13 4.94 5.81
CA MET A 116 -6.11 3.90 5.46
C MET A 116 -7.49 4.23 6.00
N GLN A 117 -7.59 4.69 7.25
CA GLN A 117 -8.87 5.06 7.86
C GLN A 117 -9.50 6.27 7.16
N LEU A 118 -8.69 7.28 6.81
CA LEU A 118 -9.16 8.41 6.01
C LEU A 118 -9.66 7.98 4.63
N ASN A 119 -8.90 7.13 3.93
CA ASN A 119 -9.30 6.64 2.62
C ASN A 119 -10.58 5.79 2.70
N ALA A 120 -10.68 4.91 3.70
CA ALA A 120 -11.88 4.11 3.94
C ALA A 120 -13.10 5.01 4.20
N SER A 121 -12.92 6.08 4.98
CA SER A 121 -14.00 7.05 5.27
C SER A 121 -14.40 7.82 4.01
N ARG A 122 -13.42 8.24 3.20
CA ARG A 122 -13.65 8.89 1.91
C ARG A 122 -14.40 8.00 0.93
N ILE A 123 -13.98 6.74 0.78
CA ILE A 123 -14.64 5.78 -0.11
C ILE A 123 -16.10 5.55 0.33
N LYS A 124 -16.38 5.44 1.63
CA LYS A 124 -17.75 5.33 2.14
C LYS A 124 -18.63 6.50 1.75
N VAL A 125 -18.11 7.73 1.82
CA VAL A 125 -18.86 8.92 1.37
C VAL A 125 -19.13 8.85 -0.12
N LEU A 126 -18.12 8.51 -0.94
CA LEU A 126 -18.27 8.38 -2.39
C LEU A 126 -19.29 7.29 -2.77
N GLN A 127 -19.29 6.15 -2.07
CA GLN A 127 -20.27 5.09 -2.26
C GLN A 127 -21.67 5.57 -1.93
N ALA A 128 -21.87 6.23 -0.78
CA ALA A 128 -23.18 6.77 -0.41
C ALA A 128 -23.69 7.82 -1.41
N GLN A 129 -22.79 8.64 -1.97
CA GLN A 129 -23.13 9.59 -3.03
C GLN A 129 -23.55 8.88 -4.33
N ASP A 130 -22.82 7.83 -4.73
CA ASP A 130 -23.14 7.05 -5.92
C ASP A 130 -24.46 6.28 -5.76
N ASP A 131 -24.70 5.69 -4.58
CA ASP A 131 -25.94 5.00 -4.24
C ASP A 131 -27.15 5.93 -4.31
N LEU A 132 -27.02 7.17 -3.85
CA LEU A 132 -28.08 8.18 -3.95
C LEU A 132 -28.40 8.52 -5.41
N VAL A 133 -27.37 8.73 -6.22
CA VAL A 133 -27.50 9.06 -7.65
C VAL A 133 -28.08 7.88 -8.44
N ASN A 134 -27.67 6.65 -8.14
CA ASN A 134 -28.25 5.43 -8.70
C ASN A 134 -29.70 5.20 -8.22
N GLY A 135 -30.00 5.52 -6.96
CA GLY A 135 -31.35 5.50 -6.41
C GLY A 135 -32.30 6.41 -7.18
N MET A 136 -31.85 7.62 -7.54
CA MET A 136 -32.62 8.54 -8.39
C MET A 136 -32.87 7.99 -9.79
N LYS A 137 -31.85 7.38 -10.41
CA LYS A 137 -32.00 6.69 -11.70
C LYS A 137 -33.07 5.61 -11.63
N ASN A 138 -33.03 4.78 -10.58
CA ASN A 138 -34.00 3.70 -10.38
C ASN A 138 -35.41 4.23 -10.11
N ALA A 139 -35.56 5.34 -9.39
CA ALA A 139 -36.84 6.00 -9.19
C ALA A 139 -37.41 6.53 -10.53
N ALA A 140 -36.57 7.17 -11.35
CA ALA A 140 -36.97 7.62 -12.69
C ALA A 140 -37.37 6.45 -13.61
N ALA A 141 -36.67 5.32 -13.53
CA ALA A 141 -37.04 4.10 -14.28
C ALA A 141 -38.41 3.56 -13.84
N LYS A 142 -38.73 3.59 -12.54
CA LYS A 142 -40.06 3.22 -12.03
C LYS A 142 -41.15 4.17 -12.55
N GLU A 143 -40.89 5.47 -12.60
CA GLU A 143 -41.84 6.43 -13.19
C GLU A 143 -42.04 6.25 -14.69
N LEU A 144 -41.00 5.81 -15.43
CA LEU A 144 -41.14 5.50 -16.86
C LEU A 144 -42.11 4.35 -17.12
N LEU A 145 -42.25 3.39 -16.19
CA LEU A 145 -43.25 2.34 -16.31
C LEU A 145 -44.68 2.91 -16.34
N ASN A 146 -44.93 3.95 -15.53
CA ASN A 146 -46.24 4.59 -15.45
C ASN A 146 -46.67 5.23 -16.79
N VAL A 147 -45.70 5.67 -17.61
CA VAL A 147 -45.97 6.24 -18.95
C VAL A 147 -46.63 5.22 -19.88
N SER A 148 -46.31 3.94 -19.73
CA SER A 148 -46.87 2.86 -20.56
C SER A 148 -48.36 2.61 -20.32
N HIS A 149 -48.90 2.97 -19.15
CA HIS A 149 -50.33 2.81 -18.85
C HIS A 149 -51.22 3.77 -19.67
N ASN A 150 -50.72 4.94 -20.02
CA ASN A 150 -51.46 5.94 -20.79
C ASN A 150 -51.38 5.65 -22.30
N LYS A 151 -52.24 4.76 -22.80
CA LYS A 151 -52.23 4.29 -24.20
C LYS A 151 -52.21 5.40 -25.25
N LYS A 152 -52.93 6.51 -25.05
CA LYS A 152 -52.99 7.62 -26.04
C LYS A 152 -51.68 8.38 -26.15
N THR A 153 -51.06 8.73 -25.03
CA THR A 153 -49.76 9.43 -25.01
C THR A 153 -48.64 8.49 -25.44
N TYR A 154 -48.70 7.24 -25.00
CA TYR A 154 -47.75 6.21 -25.37
C TYR A 154 -47.77 5.91 -26.87
N LYS A 155 -48.95 5.86 -27.51
CA LYS A 155 -49.08 5.71 -28.98
C LYS A 155 -48.32 6.80 -29.74
N LYS A 156 -48.51 8.07 -29.36
CA LYS A 156 -47.79 9.22 -29.97
C LYS A 156 -46.28 9.14 -29.74
N LEU A 157 -45.87 8.70 -28.55
CA LEU A 157 -44.47 8.54 -28.19
C LEU A 157 -43.81 7.44 -29.03
N ILE A 158 -44.45 6.27 -29.17
CA ILE A 158 -43.96 5.16 -29.99
C ILE A 158 -43.84 5.57 -31.46
N GLN A 159 -44.84 6.26 -32.01
CA GLN A 159 -44.76 6.82 -33.37
C GLN A 159 -43.52 7.72 -33.53
N SER A 160 -43.29 8.63 -32.57
CA SER A 160 -42.13 9.53 -32.59
C SER A 160 -40.79 8.78 -32.49
N LEU A 161 -40.73 7.72 -31.66
CA LEU A 161 -39.54 6.87 -31.51
C LEU A 161 -39.23 6.09 -32.80
N ILE A 162 -40.25 5.56 -33.47
CA ILE A 162 -40.08 4.87 -34.76
C ILE A 162 -39.53 5.85 -35.79
N VAL A 163 -40.15 7.03 -35.94
CA VAL A 163 -39.70 8.06 -36.90
C VAL A 163 -38.27 8.50 -36.62
N GLN A 164 -37.92 8.76 -35.35
CA GLN A 164 -36.55 9.14 -34.96
C GLN A 164 -35.53 8.07 -35.37
N SER A 165 -35.88 6.81 -35.15
CA SER A 165 -35.00 5.67 -35.45
C SER A 165 -34.84 5.46 -36.95
N LEU A 166 -35.92 5.58 -37.73
CA LEU A 166 -35.89 5.51 -39.19
C LEU A 166 -35.00 6.61 -39.78
N LEU A 167 -35.13 7.85 -39.29
CA LEU A 167 -34.29 8.97 -39.73
C LEU A 167 -32.81 8.75 -39.43
N ARG A 168 -32.49 8.04 -38.34
CA ARG A 168 -31.10 7.81 -37.95
C ARG A 168 -30.46 6.64 -38.70
N LEU A 169 -31.24 5.59 -38.99
CA LEU A 169 -30.77 4.41 -39.72
C LEU A 169 -30.70 4.67 -41.23
N SER A 170 -31.66 5.41 -41.80
CA SER A 170 -31.71 5.82 -43.21
C SER A 170 -31.55 4.66 -44.21
N GLU A 171 -32.09 3.49 -43.88
CA GLU A 171 -32.06 2.29 -44.72
C GLU A 171 -33.39 2.06 -45.45
N PRO A 172 -33.38 1.39 -46.63
CA PRO A 172 -34.59 1.15 -47.42
C PRO A 172 -35.50 0.07 -46.83
N ALA A 173 -34.95 -0.88 -46.07
CA ALA A 173 -35.68 -1.95 -45.41
C ALA A 173 -35.14 -2.16 -43.99
N VAL A 174 -36.05 -2.22 -43.02
CA VAL A 174 -35.71 -2.31 -41.59
C VAL A 174 -36.59 -3.35 -40.90
N LEU A 175 -36.00 -4.02 -39.92
CA LEU A 175 -36.66 -4.96 -39.03
C LEU A 175 -36.95 -4.28 -37.69
N LEU A 176 -38.22 -4.26 -37.27
CA LEU A 176 -38.63 -3.63 -36.01
C LEU A 176 -38.96 -4.70 -34.96
N ARG A 177 -38.27 -4.62 -33.81
CA ARG A 177 -38.51 -5.42 -32.61
C ARG A 177 -39.19 -4.59 -31.54
N CYS A 178 -40.24 -5.14 -30.95
CA CYS A 178 -40.99 -4.54 -29.86
C CYS A 178 -41.30 -5.59 -28.79
N ARG A 179 -41.86 -5.16 -27.65
CA ARG A 179 -42.37 -6.08 -26.64
C ARG A 179 -43.70 -6.67 -27.09
N GLU A 180 -43.98 -7.91 -26.70
CA GLU A 180 -45.19 -8.65 -27.13
C GLU A 180 -46.49 -7.89 -26.83
N VAL A 181 -46.56 -7.22 -25.67
CA VAL A 181 -47.76 -6.46 -25.26
C VAL A 181 -48.01 -5.19 -26.07
N ASP A 182 -47.00 -4.64 -26.76
CA ASP A 182 -47.11 -3.42 -27.57
C ASP A 182 -47.37 -3.70 -29.06
N LEU A 183 -47.35 -4.96 -29.47
CA LEU A 183 -47.44 -5.37 -30.87
C LEU A 183 -48.66 -4.73 -31.57
N SER A 184 -49.82 -4.80 -30.93
CA SER A 184 -51.07 -4.19 -31.44
C SER A 184 -50.98 -2.66 -31.60
N LEU A 185 -50.28 -1.98 -30.70
CA LEU A 185 -50.10 -0.53 -30.77
C LEU A 185 -49.13 -0.17 -31.89
N VAL A 186 -48.01 -0.89 -31.99
CA VAL A 186 -46.99 -0.68 -33.02
C VAL A 186 -47.59 -0.87 -34.40
N GLU A 187 -48.31 -1.97 -34.65
CA GLU A 187 -49.01 -2.23 -35.93
C GLU A 187 -49.92 -1.06 -36.33
N SER A 188 -50.66 -0.50 -35.38
CA SER A 188 -51.55 0.65 -35.65
C SER A 188 -50.82 1.97 -35.90
N THR A 189 -49.54 2.09 -35.54
CA THR A 189 -48.73 3.32 -35.70
C THR A 189 -47.78 3.28 -36.89
N LEU A 190 -47.57 2.12 -37.51
CA LEU A 190 -46.62 1.95 -38.60
C LEU A 190 -46.96 2.81 -39.82
N GLU A 191 -48.24 2.85 -40.22
CA GLU A 191 -48.68 3.61 -41.39
C GLU A 191 -48.55 5.12 -41.17
N ASP A 192 -48.84 5.59 -39.96
CA ASP A 192 -48.67 7.00 -39.59
C ASP A 192 -47.17 7.38 -39.54
N ALA A 193 -46.33 6.51 -38.98
CA ALA A 193 -44.89 6.72 -38.92
C ALA A 193 -44.23 6.76 -40.31
N LYS A 194 -44.67 5.90 -41.26
CA LYS A 194 -44.19 5.92 -42.65
C LYS A 194 -44.50 7.25 -43.35
N LYS A 195 -45.73 7.77 -43.18
CA LYS A 195 -46.14 9.06 -43.75
C LYS A 195 -45.33 10.23 -43.18
N GLU A 196 -45.09 10.20 -41.87
CA GLU A 196 -44.30 11.23 -41.18
C GLU A 196 -42.82 11.18 -41.60
N TYR A 197 -42.26 9.97 -41.72
CA TYR A 197 -40.90 9.78 -42.25
C TYR A 197 -40.79 10.31 -43.68
N ALA A 198 -41.70 9.94 -44.59
CA ALA A 198 -41.68 10.39 -45.98
C ALA A 198 -41.74 11.93 -46.10
N SER A 199 -42.52 12.56 -45.22
CA SER A 199 -42.65 14.03 -45.15
C SER A 199 -41.37 14.71 -44.66
N LYS A 200 -40.67 14.13 -43.67
CA LYS A 200 -39.43 14.68 -43.10
C LYS A 200 -38.20 14.39 -43.97
N ALA A 201 -38.07 13.18 -44.48
CA ALA A 201 -36.93 12.73 -45.26
C ALA A 201 -37.00 13.14 -46.74
N LYS A 202 -38.20 13.47 -47.27
CA LYS A 202 -38.46 13.69 -48.70
C LYS A 202 -38.04 12.50 -49.59
N VAL A 203 -38.00 11.30 -49.03
CA VAL A 203 -37.63 10.05 -49.68
C VAL A 203 -38.80 9.06 -49.58
N GLN A 204 -38.81 8.04 -50.44
CA GLN A 204 -39.79 6.97 -50.40
C GLN A 204 -39.81 6.29 -49.01
N ALA A 205 -41.01 5.90 -48.57
CA ALA A 205 -41.18 5.22 -47.29
C ALA A 205 -40.43 3.87 -47.28
N PRO A 206 -39.62 3.60 -46.25
CA PRO A 206 -38.89 2.34 -46.14
C PRO A 206 -39.85 1.19 -45.84
N ARG A 207 -39.45 -0.01 -46.25
CA ARG A 207 -40.14 -1.24 -45.87
C ARG A 207 -39.83 -1.53 -44.40
N ILE A 208 -40.87 -1.63 -43.57
CA ILE A 208 -40.75 -1.95 -42.14
C ILE A 208 -41.38 -3.31 -41.92
N ASP A 209 -40.56 -4.31 -41.60
CA ASP A 209 -41.00 -5.66 -41.29
C ASP A 209 -40.99 -5.84 -39.76
N LEU A 210 -42.10 -6.30 -39.18
CA LEU A 210 -42.20 -6.59 -37.75
C LEU A 210 -41.62 -7.97 -37.44
N ASP A 211 -40.64 -8.02 -36.55
CA ASP A 211 -40.08 -9.30 -36.06
C ASP A 211 -41.08 -9.97 -35.11
N LYS A 212 -41.63 -11.11 -35.54
CA LYS A 212 -42.53 -11.97 -34.72
C LYS A 212 -41.79 -13.14 -34.08
N THR A 213 -40.48 -13.24 -34.28
CA THR A 213 -39.65 -14.34 -33.77
C THR A 213 -38.86 -13.94 -32.54
N VAL A 214 -38.38 -12.70 -32.49
CA VAL A 214 -37.58 -12.16 -31.38
C VAL A 214 -38.24 -10.91 -30.81
N TYR A 215 -38.82 -11.05 -29.62
CA TYR A 215 -39.44 -9.94 -28.87
C TYR A 215 -38.46 -9.30 -27.88
N LEU A 216 -38.72 -8.05 -27.54
CA LEU A 216 -38.03 -7.40 -26.42
C LEU A 216 -38.43 -8.03 -25.08
N PRO A 217 -37.56 -7.94 -24.06
CA PRO A 217 -37.88 -8.47 -22.74
C PRO A 217 -39.18 -7.87 -22.18
N PRO A 218 -39.95 -8.64 -21.40
CA PRO A 218 -41.23 -8.19 -20.86
C PRO A 218 -41.06 -7.04 -19.84
N PRO A 219 -42.16 -6.36 -19.47
CA PRO A 219 -42.11 -5.36 -18.41
C PRO A 219 -41.58 -5.95 -17.09
N PRO A 220 -40.89 -5.15 -16.26
CA PRO A 220 -40.37 -5.60 -14.97
C PRO A 220 -41.51 -6.04 -14.05
N ASN A 221 -41.42 -7.27 -13.56
CA ASN A 221 -42.35 -7.84 -12.58
C ASN A 221 -41.71 -7.84 -11.19
N SER A 222 -42.50 -7.59 -10.15
CA SER A 222 -42.03 -7.58 -8.76
C SER A 222 -41.56 -8.95 -8.24
N SER A 223 -41.89 -10.04 -8.94
CA SER A 223 -41.58 -11.41 -8.54
C SER A 223 -40.17 -11.88 -8.89
N ASP A 224 -39.53 -11.30 -9.91
CA ASP A 224 -38.17 -11.66 -10.32
C ASP A 224 -37.39 -10.42 -10.79
N PRO A 225 -36.61 -9.77 -9.89
CA PRO A 225 -35.83 -8.57 -10.19
C PRO A 225 -34.64 -8.82 -11.12
N HIS A 226 -34.22 -10.07 -11.30
CA HIS A 226 -33.03 -10.41 -12.08
C HIS A 226 -33.34 -10.80 -13.53
N ARG A 227 -34.62 -10.96 -13.87
CA ARG A 227 -35.03 -11.19 -15.25
C ARG A 227 -34.75 -9.94 -16.11
N PRO A 228 -34.21 -10.07 -17.33
CA PRO A 228 -34.11 -8.95 -18.25
C PRO A 228 -35.51 -8.36 -18.47
N SER A 229 -35.64 -7.05 -18.22
CA SER A 229 -36.90 -6.33 -18.28
C SER A 229 -36.74 -5.04 -19.09
N CYS A 230 -37.80 -4.65 -19.80
CA CYS A 230 -37.81 -3.41 -20.56
C CYS A 230 -39.06 -2.58 -20.23
N CYS A 231 -38.89 -1.29 -19.94
CA CYS A 231 -40.01 -0.37 -19.70
C CYS A 231 -40.84 -0.14 -20.98
N GLY A 232 -40.21 -0.30 -22.15
CA GLY A 232 -40.83 -0.25 -23.47
C GLY A 232 -39.98 0.49 -24.50
N GLY A 233 -40.61 0.81 -25.64
CA GLY A 233 -39.95 1.41 -26.80
C GLY A 233 -39.69 0.40 -27.91
N VAL A 234 -38.82 0.76 -28.84
CA VAL A 234 -38.59 -0.03 -30.06
C VAL A 234 -37.10 -0.18 -30.34
N VAL A 235 -36.73 -1.32 -30.91
CA VAL A 235 -35.39 -1.56 -31.44
C VAL A 235 -35.53 -1.82 -32.93
N LEU A 236 -34.78 -1.07 -33.73
CA LEU A 236 -34.75 -1.23 -35.18
C LEU A 236 -33.42 -1.82 -35.59
N ALA A 237 -33.46 -2.82 -36.45
CA ALA A 237 -32.28 -3.41 -37.04
C ALA A 237 -32.35 -3.27 -38.56
N SER A 238 -31.19 -3.22 -39.21
CA SER A 238 -31.08 -3.49 -40.63
C SER A 238 -31.61 -4.89 -40.96
N ILE A 239 -32.04 -5.13 -42.20
CA ILE A 239 -32.46 -6.48 -42.65
C ILE A 239 -31.34 -7.51 -42.47
N ASP A 240 -30.09 -7.07 -42.63
CA ASP A 240 -28.88 -7.87 -42.43
C ASP A 240 -28.56 -8.11 -40.94
N GLY A 241 -29.25 -7.44 -40.02
CA GLY A 241 -28.98 -7.47 -38.58
C GLY A 241 -27.66 -6.82 -38.13
N LYS A 242 -26.86 -6.28 -39.06
CA LYS A 242 -25.54 -5.69 -38.78
C LYS A 242 -25.62 -4.39 -38.00
N ILE A 243 -26.58 -3.52 -38.36
CA ILE A 243 -26.77 -2.23 -37.70
C ILE A 243 -28.03 -2.34 -36.84
N VAL A 244 -27.87 -2.13 -35.53
CA VAL A 244 -28.98 -2.16 -34.57
C VAL A 244 -29.04 -0.80 -33.88
N PHE A 245 -30.21 -0.19 -33.94
CA PHE A 245 -30.54 1.05 -33.28
C PHE A 245 -31.51 0.80 -32.13
N GLU A 246 -30.97 0.84 -30.91
CA GLU A 246 -31.74 0.68 -29.69
C GLU A 246 -32.36 2.02 -29.26
N ASN A 247 -33.70 2.12 -29.34
CA ASN A 247 -34.45 3.30 -28.92
C ASN A 247 -35.51 2.91 -27.87
N THR A 248 -35.10 2.05 -26.93
CA THR A 248 -35.87 1.70 -25.74
C THR A 248 -35.88 2.87 -24.75
N LEU A 249 -36.91 2.96 -23.92
CA LEU A 249 -36.99 4.00 -22.89
C LEU A 249 -35.82 3.89 -21.89
N ASP A 250 -35.40 2.66 -21.60
CA ASP A 250 -34.29 2.36 -20.69
C ASP A 250 -32.94 2.85 -21.26
N ALA A 251 -32.63 2.51 -22.51
CA ALA A 251 -31.41 3.00 -23.16
C ALA A 251 -31.37 4.53 -23.23
N ARG A 252 -32.51 5.17 -23.46
CA ARG A 252 -32.62 6.64 -23.47
C ARG A 252 -32.40 7.25 -22.10
N LEU A 253 -32.97 6.65 -21.05
CA LEU A 253 -32.75 7.08 -19.67
C LEU A 253 -31.25 6.99 -19.35
N ASP A 254 -30.61 5.88 -19.70
CA ASP A 254 -29.18 5.65 -19.45
C ASP A 254 -28.29 6.67 -20.19
N LEU A 255 -28.57 6.93 -21.46
CA LEU A 255 -27.84 7.93 -22.24
C LEU A 255 -28.03 9.34 -21.67
N THR A 256 -29.25 9.69 -21.29
CA THR A 256 -29.56 11.01 -20.72
C THR A 256 -28.90 11.18 -19.35
N PHE A 257 -28.98 10.15 -18.51
CA PHE A 257 -28.38 10.11 -17.19
C PHE A 257 -26.86 10.30 -17.27
N ARG A 258 -26.16 9.57 -18.16
CA ARG A 258 -24.71 9.73 -18.37
C ARG A 258 -24.34 11.14 -18.81
N LYS A 259 -25.11 11.73 -19.74
CA LYS A 259 -24.86 13.10 -20.24
C LYS A 259 -25.13 14.17 -19.17
N LYS A 260 -26.17 13.97 -18.36
CA LYS A 260 -26.61 14.91 -17.32
C LYS A 260 -25.99 14.66 -15.95
N LEU A 261 -25.19 13.60 -15.79
CA LEU A 261 -24.52 13.27 -14.55
C LEU A 261 -23.71 14.43 -13.95
N PRO A 262 -22.95 15.24 -14.73
CA PRO A 262 -22.22 16.38 -14.17
C PRO A 262 -23.16 17.45 -13.61
N GLU A 263 -24.27 17.74 -14.29
CA GLU A 263 -25.28 18.70 -13.84
C GLU A 263 -25.97 18.20 -12.56
N ILE A 264 -26.35 16.92 -12.52
CA ILE A 264 -26.98 16.28 -11.35
C ILE A 264 -26.05 16.36 -10.14
N ARG A 265 -24.76 16.01 -10.30
CA ARG A 265 -23.78 16.05 -9.21
C ARG A 265 -23.57 17.48 -8.69
N LYS A 266 -23.45 18.45 -9.60
CA LYS A 266 -23.34 19.87 -9.25
C LYS A 266 -24.54 20.37 -8.44
N THR A 267 -25.76 20.00 -8.84
CA THR A 267 -26.98 20.42 -8.13
C THR A 267 -27.13 19.74 -6.76
N LEU A 268 -26.82 18.45 -6.65
CA LEU A 268 -27.01 17.68 -5.42
C LEU A 268 -25.95 17.96 -4.36
N PHE A 269 -24.67 18.00 -4.77
CA PHE A 269 -23.55 18.04 -3.82
C PHE A 269 -22.94 19.43 -3.66
N LYS A 270 -23.45 20.44 -4.39
CA LYS A 270 -22.96 21.83 -4.35
C LYS A 270 -21.43 21.94 -4.51
N GLU A 271 -20.88 21.19 -5.46
CA GLU A 271 -19.52 21.37 -5.97
C GLU A 271 -19.50 22.36 -7.14
#